data_AF-A0A7V1E821-F1
#
_entry.id   AF-A0A7V1E821-F1
#
_cell.length_a   1.000
_cell.length_b   1.000
_cell.length_c   1.000
_cell.angle_alpha   90.00
_cell.angle_beta   90.00
_cell.angle_gamma   90.00
#
_symmetry.space_group_name_H-M   'P 1'
#
loop_
_entity.id
_entity.type
_entity.pdbx_description
1 polymer ?
#
loop_
_entity_poly.entity_id
_entity_poly.type
_entity_poly.pdbx_seq_one_letter_code
_entity_poly.pdbx_strand_id
1 'polypeptide(L)'
;MPAEAFARKSGMPLEHARNVISAHTTPDILGRVFDIAKPKLGVGYHYFIDADTVDPFFEGLRETYDEPVVLAEDLMVINVTDEQIVTRMAETNPLAWPAQQPKSGREQTELAAPSEAKMQDWLTETRIEPKKKAA
;
A
#
# COMPACT_ATOMS: atom_id res chain seq x y z
N MET A 1 -9.66 -3.23 -13.16
CA MET A 1 -9.78 -2.05 -14.03
C MET A 1 -9.40 -2.44 -15.46
N PRO A 2 -10.22 -2.12 -16.47
CA PRO A 2 -9.88 -2.29 -17.88
C PRO A 2 -8.67 -1.44 -18.31
N ALA A 3 -7.92 -1.90 -19.30
CA ALA A 3 -6.72 -1.21 -19.79
C ALA A 3 -7.01 0.20 -20.32
N GLU A 4 -8.16 0.40 -20.97
CA GLU A 4 -8.63 1.68 -21.49
C GLU A 4 -8.84 2.71 -20.37
N ALA A 5 -9.42 2.28 -19.25
CA ALA A 5 -9.62 3.13 -18.08
C ALA A 5 -8.28 3.49 -17.41
N PHE A 6 -7.38 2.51 -17.29
CA PHE A 6 -6.04 2.74 -16.74
C PHE A 6 -5.22 3.69 -17.62
N ALA A 7 -5.20 3.50 -18.93
CA ALA A 7 -4.53 4.38 -19.89
C ALA A 7 -5.00 5.84 -19.75
N ARG A 8 -6.34 6.03 -19.74
CA ARG A 8 -6.96 7.35 -19.61
C ARG A 8 -6.57 8.05 -18.30
N LYS A 9 -6.62 7.36 -17.16
CA LYS A 9 -6.34 7.95 -15.84
C LYS A 9 -4.86 8.20 -15.60
N SER A 10 -3.98 7.31 -16.06
CA SER A 10 -2.53 7.43 -15.87
C SER A 10 -1.84 8.32 -16.90
N GLY A 11 -2.53 8.67 -17.99
CA GLY A 11 -1.91 9.34 -19.14
C GLY A 11 -1.00 8.43 -19.96
N MET A 12 -1.03 7.12 -19.72
CA MET A 12 -0.21 6.14 -20.40
C MET A 12 -0.79 5.79 -21.79
N PRO A 13 0.05 5.59 -22.83
CA PRO A 13 -0.39 5.01 -24.09
C PRO A 13 -1.13 3.68 -23.90
N LEU A 14 -2.22 3.47 -24.64
CA LEU A 14 -3.11 2.30 -24.47
C LEU A 14 -2.36 0.96 -24.61
N GLU A 15 -1.39 0.89 -25.52
CA GLU A 15 -0.57 -0.32 -25.72
C GLU A 15 0.20 -0.67 -24.43
N HIS A 16 0.83 0.31 -23.80
CA HIS A 16 1.56 0.10 -22.55
C HIS A 16 0.61 -0.26 -21.40
N ALA A 17 -0.56 0.37 -21.34
CA ALA A 17 -1.58 0.00 -20.36
C ALA A 17 -2.05 -1.46 -20.53
N ARG A 18 -2.22 -1.94 -21.76
CA ARG A 18 -2.54 -3.36 -22.04
C ARG A 18 -1.44 -4.29 -21.57
N ASN A 19 -0.18 -3.94 -21.79
CA ASN A 19 0.95 -4.73 -21.30
C ASN A 19 0.94 -4.82 -19.77
N VAL A 20 0.73 -3.70 -19.09
CA VAL A 20 0.58 -3.67 -17.62
C VAL A 20 -0.55 -4.58 -17.20
N ILE A 21 -1.77 -4.39 -17.70
CA ILE A 21 -2.94 -5.18 -17.29
C ILE A 21 -2.74 -6.68 -17.56
N SER A 22 -2.10 -7.07 -18.67
CA SER A 22 -1.82 -8.47 -19.00
C SER A 22 -0.90 -9.19 -18.00
N ALA A 23 -0.10 -8.42 -17.24
CA ALA A 23 0.80 -8.94 -16.22
C ALA A 23 0.21 -8.91 -14.80
N HIS A 24 -1.04 -8.47 -14.64
CA HIS A 24 -1.70 -8.33 -13.35
C HIS A 24 -2.94 -9.23 -13.24
N THR A 25 -3.34 -9.50 -12.00
CA THR A 25 -4.61 -10.16 -11.71
C THR A 25 -5.75 -9.16 -11.90
N THR A 26 -6.55 -9.35 -12.94
CA THR A 26 -7.79 -8.59 -13.17
C THR A 26 -8.88 -9.04 -12.18
N PRO A 27 -9.93 -8.22 -11.92
CA PRO A 27 -10.95 -8.55 -10.94
C PRO A 27 -11.66 -9.89 -11.19
N ASP A 28 -11.90 -10.26 -12.45
CA ASP A 28 -12.48 -11.56 -12.84
C ASP A 28 -11.53 -12.73 -12.51
N ILE A 29 -10.22 -12.56 -12.71
CA ILE A 29 -9.23 -13.56 -12.31
C ILE A 29 -9.14 -13.64 -10.78
N LEU A 30 -9.21 -12.50 -10.07
CA LEU A 30 -9.21 -12.46 -8.61
C LEU A 30 -10.44 -13.20 -8.05
N GLY A 31 -11.62 -13.00 -8.65
CA GLY A 31 -12.82 -13.74 -8.31
C GLY A 31 -12.61 -15.25 -8.41
N ARG A 32 -12.01 -15.76 -9.49
CA ARG A 32 -11.68 -17.19 -9.63
C ARG A 32 -10.71 -17.67 -8.55
N VAL A 33 -9.72 -16.86 -8.19
CA VAL A 33 -8.78 -17.20 -7.10
C VAL A 33 -9.52 -17.30 -5.77
N PHE A 34 -10.43 -16.37 -5.47
CA PHE A 34 -11.27 -16.44 -4.27
C PHE A 34 -12.23 -17.62 -4.31
N ASP A 35 -12.79 -17.95 -5.47
CA ASP A 35 -13.67 -19.11 -5.64
C ASP A 35 -12.95 -20.43 -5.36
N ILE A 36 -11.66 -20.53 -5.72
CA ILE A 36 -10.83 -21.69 -5.37
C ILE A 36 -10.50 -21.69 -3.87
N ALA A 37 -10.13 -20.53 -3.30
CA ALA A 37 -9.65 -20.43 -1.93
C ALA A 37 -10.76 -20.45 -0.87
N LYS A 38 -11.99 -20.09 -1.25
CA LYS A 38 -13.18 -19.99 -0.38
C LYS A 38 -12.93 -19.23 0.94
N PRO A 39 -12.39 -17.99 0.93
CA PRO A 39 -12.14 -17.26 2.17
C PRO A 39 -13.46 -16.81 2.82
N LYS A 40 -13.49 -16.69 4.15
CA LYS A 40 -14.63 -16.08 4.87
C LYS A 40 -14.82 -14.59 4.52
N LEU A 41 -13.75 -13.91 4.10
CA LEU A 41 -13.74 -12.55 3.55
C LEU A 41 -12.63 -12.45 2.50
N GLY A 42 -12.98 -12.16 1.24
CA GLY A 42 -12.03 -11.79 0.20
C GLY A 42 -11.56 -10.34 0.39
N VAL A 43 -10.27 -10.08 0.23
CA VAL A 43 -9.70 -8.72 0.34
C VAL A 43 -8.96 -8.38 -0.96
N GLY A 44 -9.57 -7.54 -1.79
CA GLY A 44 -8.89 -6.96 -2.95
C GLY A 44 -8.01 -5.79 -2.51
N TYR A 45 -6.77 -5.72 -2.98
CA TYR A 45 -5.85 -4.62 -2.68
C TYR A 45 -4.98 -4.30 -3.91
N HIS A 46 -4.12 -3.28 -3.80
CA HIS A 46 -3.26 -2.83 -4.90
C HIS A 46 -4.08 -2.35 -6.12
N TYR A 47 -5.08 -1.53 -5.84
CA TYR A 47 -6.02 -0.99 -6.81
C TYR A 47 -6.22 0.51 -6.60
N PHE A 48 -6.34 1.28 -7.69
CA PHE A 48 -6.71 2.69 -7.59
C PHE A 48 -8.20 2.81 -7.31
N ILE A 49 -8.53 3.22 -6.08
CA ILE A 49 -9.91 3.43 -5.63
C ILE A 49 -10.35 4.84 -5.99
N ASP A 50 -11.35 4.94 -6.85
CA ASP A 50 -11.94 6.17 -7.36
C ASP A 50 -13.42 5.93 -7.69
N ALA A 51 -14.20 6.99 -7.83
CA ALA A 51 -15.65 6.92 -8.02
C ALA A 51 -16.08 6.08 -9.23
N ASP A 52 -15.27 6.01 -10.29
CA ASP A 52 -15.54 5.26 -11.51
C ASP A 52 -14.74 3.94 -11.63
N THR A 53 -13.99 3.52 -10.58
CA THR A 53 -13.20 2.27 -10.62
C THR A 53 -13.70 1.20 -9.66
N VAL A 54 -14.47 1.57 -8.63
CA VAL A 54 -14.99 0.66 -7.60
C VAL A 54 -16.07 -0.26 -8.18
N ASP A 55 -17.10 0.27 -8.83
CA ASP A 55 -18.18 -0.57 -9.39
C ASP A 55 -17.65 -1.56 -10.43
N PRO A 56 -16.81 -1.16 -11.42
CA PRO A 56 -16.22 -2.11 -12.37
C PRO A 56 -15.32 -3.17 -11.73
N PHE A 57 -14.72 -2.87 -10.57
CA PHE A 57 -13.97 -3.89 -9.82
C PHE A 57 -14.91 -4.97 -9.31
N PHE A 58 -16.00 -4.58 -8.64
CA PHE A 58 -16.95 -5.53 -8.09
C PHE A 58 -17.72 -6.27 -9.19
N GLU A 59 -18.13 -5.60 -10.27
CA GLU A 59 -18.79 -6.24 -11.42
C GLU A 59 -17.95 -7.40 -11.98
N GLY A 60 -16.67 -7.14 -12.29
CA GLY A 60 -15.79 -8.19 -12.82
C GLY A 60 -15.50 -9.30 -11.80
N LEU A 61 -15.32 -8.96 -10.52
CA LEU A 61 -15.09 -9.95 -9.48
C LEU A 61 -16.30 -10.87 -9.27
N ARG A 62 -17.51 -10.29 -9.30
CA ARG A 62 -18.78 -10.99 -9.07
C ARG A 62 -19.17 -11.96 -10.18
N GLU A 63 -18.49 -11.91 -11.34
CA GLU A 63 -18.66 -12.93 -12.39
C GLU A 63 -18.31 -14.34 -11.92
N THR A 64 -17.43 -14.46 -10.92
CA THR A 64 -16.92 -15.76 -10.45
C THR A 64 -16.93 -15.94 -8.93
N TYR A 65 -17.17 -14.89 -8.16
CA TYR A 65 -17.19 -14.96 -6.69
C TYR A 65 -18.26 -14.06 -6.07
N ASP A 66 -19.24 -14.66 -5.38
CA ASP A 66 -20.39 -13.96 -4.82
C ASP A 66 -20.41 -13.91 -3.27
N GLU A 67 -19.35 -14.35 -2.63
CA GLU A 67 -19.21 -14.34 -1.16
C GLU A 67 -18.71 -12.97 -0.64
N PRO A 68 -18.58 -12.75 0.68
CA PRO A 68 -18.12 -11.47 1.24
C PRO A 68 -16.76 -11.02 0.69
N VAL A 69 -16.70 -9.78 0.21
CA VAL A 69 -15.47 -9.13 -0.30
C VAL A 69 -15.42 -7.69 0.17
N VAL A 70 -14.21 -7.23 0.47
CA VAL A 70 -13.89 -5.81 0.62
C VAL A 70 -12.79 -5.41 -0.36
N LEU A 71 -12.85 -4.16 -0.82
CA LEU A 71 -11.76 -3.51 -1.54
C LEU A 71 -11.00 -2.64 -0.53
N ALA A 72 -9.74 -2.98 -0.28
CA ALA A 72 -8.95 -2.41 0.80
C ALA A 72 -8.53 -0.97 0.52
N GLU A 73 -8.82 -0.09 1.47
CA GLU A 73 -8.39 1.30 1.51
C GLU A 73 -7.26 1.50 2.52
N ASP A 74 -6.47 2.56 2.35
CA ASP A 74 -5.47 2.96 3.32
C ASP A 74 -6.13 3.16 4.70
N LEU A 75 -5.47 2.65 5.75
CA LEU A 75 -5.98 2.66 7.13
C LEU A 75 -7.23 1.79 7.39
N MET A 76 -7.65 0.94 6.45
CA MET A 76 -8.64 -0.09 6.73
C MET A 76 -8.10 -1.12 7.73
N VAL A 77 -8.91 -1.47 8.71
CA VAL A 77 -8.63 -2.46 9.75
C VAL A 77 -9.61 -3.62 9.62
N ILE A 78 -9.07 -4.83 9.71
CA ILE A 78 -9.85 -6.07 9.74
C ILE A 78 -9.68 -6.70 11.13
N ASN A 79 -10.76 -6.78 11.89
CA ASN A 79 -10.80 -7.48 13.16
C ASN A 79 -11.39 -8.89 12.93
N VAL A 80 -10.63 -9.93 13.26
CA VAL A 80 -11.01 -11.34 13.09
C VAL A 80 -11.19 -12.00 14.44
N THR A 81 -12.34 -12.63 14.64
CA THR A 81 -12.69 -13.45 15.81
C THR A 81 -13.30 -14.77 15.33
N ASP A 82 -13.54 -15.71 16.24
CA ASP A 82 -14.20 -16.97 15.88
C ASP A 82 -15.66 -16.73 15.42
N GLU A 83 -16.31 -15.70 15.98
CA GLU A 83 -17.71 -15.36 15.71
C GLU A 83 -17.90 -14.48 14.46
N GLN A 84 -16.99 -13.55 14.20
CA GLN A 84 -17.15 -12.56 13.12
C GLN A 84 -15.84 -12.00 12.56
N ILE A 85 -15.93 -11.47 11.33
CA ILE A 85 -14.92 -10.64 10.68
C ILE A 85 -15.52 -9.25 10.46
N VAL A 86 -14.91 -8.22 11.02
CA VAL A 86 -15.40 -6.82 10.94
C VAL A 86 -14.35 -5.94 10.27
N THR A 87 -14.77 -5.25 9.22
CA THR A 87 -13.98 -4.21 8.53
C THR A 87 -14.36 -2.83 9.04
N ARG A 88 -13.37 -1.96 9.31
CA ARG A 88 -13.58 -0.57 9.74
C ARG A 88 -12.41 0.31 9.30
N MET A 89 -12.59 1.62 9.33
CA MET A 89 -11.48 2.58 9.09
C MET A 89 -10.83 2.97 10.41
N ALA A 90 -9.50 3.00 10.45
CA ALA A 90 -8.77 3.57 11.58
C ALA A 90 -8.78 5.11 11.48
N GLU A 91 -9.26 5.74 12.54
CA GLU A 91 -9.03 7.17 12.76
C GLU A 91 -7.63 7.35 13.36
N THR A 92 -6.76 8.07 12.66
CA THR A 92 -5.37 8.28 13.08
C THR A 92 -5.04 9.76 13.18
N ASN A 93 -4.08 10.11 14.04
CA ASN A 93 -3.56 11.48 14.13
C ASN A 93 -2.55 11.73 13.00
N PRO A 94 -2.80 12.64 12.04
CA PRO A 94 -1.89 12.92 10.93
C PRO A 94 -0.56 13.56 11.37
N LEU A 95 -0.50 14.05 12.62
CA LEU A 95 0.69 14.67 13.23
C LEU A 95 1.25 13.81 14.37
N ALA A 96 1.03 12.50 14.32
CA ALA A 96 1.52 11.58 15.35
C ALA A 96 3.06 11.61 15.46
N TRP A 97 3.55 11.71 16.69
CA TRP A 97 4.95 11.40 16.99
C TRP A 97 5.15 9.88 17.03
N PRO A 98 6.37 9.38 16.73
CA PRO A 98 6.67 7.97 16.91
C PRO A 98 6.35 7.50 18.33
N ALA A 99 5.71 6.35 18.46
CA ALA A 99 5.46 5.75 19.76
C ALA A 99 6.80 5.48 20.48
N GLN A 100 6.81 5.62 21.80
CA GLN A 100 7.98 5.22 22.58
C GLN A 100 8.22 3.72 22.39
N GLN A 101 9.49 3.34 22.31
CA GLN A 101 9.83 1.93 22.17
C GLN A 101 9.33 1.16 23.40
N PRO A 102 8.71 -0.02 23.21
CA PRO A 102 8.39 -0.90 24.32
C PRO A 102 9.67 -1.24 25.11
N LYS A 103 9.56 -1.37 26.44
CA LYS A 103 10.64 -1.94 27.25
C LYS A 103 10.79 -3.41 26.87
N SER A 104 11.61 -3.69 25.86
CA SER A 104 11.69 -5.02 25.26
C SER A 104 12.56 -6.00 26.04
N GLY A 105 13.22 -5.56 27.13
CA GLY A 105 14.19 -6.36 27.89
C GLY A 105 15.41 -6.81 27.07
N ARG A 106 15.42 -6.52 25.77
CA ARG A 106 16.56 -6.68 24.88
C ARG A 106 17.46 -5.48 25.11
N GLU A 107 18.73 -5.74 25.34
CA GLU A 107 19.74 -4.69 25.32
C GLU A 107 19.62 -3.95 23.98
N GLN A 108 19.71 -2.62 24.03
CA GLN A 108 19.81 -1.84 22.79
C GLN A 108 20.98 -2.43 22.01
N THR A 109 20.73 -2.82 20.76
CA THR A 109 21.82 -3.28 19.89
C THR A 109 22.85 -2.17 19.86
N GLU A 110 24.08 -2.47 20.28
CA GLU A 110 25.17 -1.50 20.17
C GLU A 110 25.26 -1.06 18.71
N LEU A 111 25.34 0.25 18.50
CA LEU A 111 25.53 0.78 17.17
C LEU A 111 26.79 0.13 16.60
N ALA A 112 26.63 -0.59 15.48
CA ALA A 112 27.76 -1.13 14.75
C ALA A 112 28.71 0.01 14.36
N ALA A 113 29.98 -0.33 14.14
CA ALA A 113 30.93 0.63 13.60
C ALA A 113 30.36 1.28 12.33
N PRO A 114 30.56 2.60 12.14
CA PRO A 114 30.13 3.28 10.93
C PRO A 114 30.65 2.54 9.69
N SER A 115 29.84 2.50 8.63
CA SER A 115 30.27 1.96 7.34
C SER A 115 31.48 2.75 6.80
N GLU A 116 32.28 2.13 5.94
CA GLU A 116 33.36 2.82 5.20
C GLU A 116 32.85 3.86 4.18
N ALA A 117 31.52 4.01 4.04
CA ALA A 117 30.91 5.00 3.16
C ALA A 117 31.38 6.40 3.56
N LYS A 118 32.02 7.08 2.61
CA LYS A 118 32.41 8.49 2.74
C LYS A 118 31.42 9.36 1.99
N MET A 119 31.05 10.47 2.60
CA MET A 119 30.40 11.56 1.87
C MET A 119 31.35 12.03 0.77
N GLN A 120 30.85 12.25 -0.43
CA GLN A 120 31.66 12.73 -1.55
C GLN A 120 32.28 14.09 -1.20
N ASP A 121 33.54 14.28 -1.59
CA ASP A 121 34.31 15.48 -1.21
C ASP A 121 33.59 16.77 -1.63
N TRP A 122 33.08 16.82 -2.86
CA TRP A 122 32.35 17.98 -3.39
C TRP A 122 31.11 18.35 -2.56
N LEU A 123 30.44 17.39 -1.92
CA LEU A 123 29.26 17.65 -1.08
C LEU A 123 29.68 18.23 0.28
N THR A 124 30.83 17.82 0.78
CA THR A 124 31.42 18.38 2.01
C THR A 124 31.95 19.80 1.75
N GLU A 125 32.60 20.02 0.62
CA GLU A 125 33.17 21.31 0.20
C GLU A 125 32.11 22.39 -0.04
N THR A 126 30.90 21.99 -0.44
CA THR A 126 29.78 22.91 -0.72
C THR A 126 28.85 23.12 0.48
N ARG A 127 29.23 22.64 1.66
CA ARG A 127 28.44 22.80 2.88
C ARG A 127 28.36 24.27 3.30
N ILE A 128 27.13 24.79 3.36
CA ILE A 128 26.86 26.14 3.85
C ILE A 128 26.88 26.13 5.38
N GLU A 129 27.89 26.75 5.98
CA GLU A 129 27.97 26.90 7.43
C GLU A 129 27.05 28.03 7.93
N PRO A 130 26.27 27.80 9.00
CA PRO A 130 25.52 28.88 9.63
C PRO A 130 26.49 29.93 10.20
N LYS A 131 26.17 31.22 10.03
CA LYS A 131 26.96 32.31 10.63
C LYS A 131 27.03 32.12 12.14
N LYS A 132 28.25 32.03 12.69
CA LYS A 132 28.45 32.03 14.15
C LYS A 132 27.84 33.30 14.72
N LYS A 133 26.93 33.16 15.69
CA LYS A 133 26.42 34.29 16.47
C LYS A 133 27.61 34.92 17.19
N ALA A 134 27.87 36.22 16.96
CA ALA A 134 28.82 36.96 17.80
C ALA A 134 28.31 36.92 19.24
N ALA A 135 29.17 36.54 20.18
CA ALA A 135 28.89 36.49 21.61
C ALA A 135 28.67 37.90 22.19
#